data_AF-A0A0F9FUA5-F1
#
_entry.id   AF-A0A0F9FUA5-F1
#
_cell.length_a   1.000
_cell.length_b   1.000
_cell.length_c   1.000
_cell.angle_alpha   90.00
_cell.angle_beta   90.00
_cell.angle_gamma   90.00
#
_symmetry.space_group_name_H-M   'P 1'
#
loop_
_entity.id
_entity.type
_entity.pdbx_description
1 polymer ?
#
loop_
_entity_poly.entity_id
_entity_poly.type
_entity_poly.pdbx_seq_one_letter_code
_entity_poly.pdbx_strand_id
1 'polypeptide(L)' 'MLSIDKIISGITEQAFGEGYQAFKDGVSLDDNPYSQARSAIGATKYAGWIDGWNARATEKAE' A
#
# COMPACT_ATOMS: atom_id res chain seq x y z
N MET A 1 -4.57 -24.59 -7.33
CA MET A 1 -5.08 -23.81 -6.18
C MET A 1 -3.95 -22.87 -5.76
N LEU A 2 -4.17 -21.55 -5.75
CA LEU A 2 -3.17 -20.61 -5.22
C LEU A 2 -3.12 -20.74 -3.71
N SER A 3 -1.93 -20.73 -3.11
CA SER A 3 -1.79 -20.68 -1.65
C SER A 3 -2.25 -19.33 -1.13
N ILE A 4 -2.77 -19.32 0.11
CA ILE A 4 -3.22 -18.09 0.78
C ILE A 4 -2.06 -17.08 0.85
N ASP A 5 -0.84 -17.55 1.10
CA ASP A 5 0.36 -16.71 1.14
C ASP A 5 0.60 -15.97 -0.17
N LYS A 6 0.43 -16.66 -1.31
CA LYS A 6 0.63 -16.05 -2.63
C LYS A 6 -0.44 -15.00 -2.95
N ILE A 7 -1.66 -15.19 -2.46
CA ILE A 7 -2.74 -14.20 -2.59
C ILE A 7 -2.41 -12.97 -1.75
N ILE A 8 -1.96 -13.15 -0.50
CA ILE A 8 -1.58 -12.06 0.39
C ILE A 8 -0.41 -11.26 -0.19
N SER A 9 0.65 -11.92 -0.67
CA SER A 9 1.80 -11.24 -1.29
C SER A 9 1.40 -10.38 -2.49
N GLY A 10 0.58 -10.89 -3.41
CA GLY A 10 0.13 -10.10 -4.57
C GLY A 10 -0.74 -8.90 -4.17
N ILE A 11 -1.54 -9.04 -3.12
CA ILE A 11 -2.34 -7.93 -2.57
C ILE A 11 -1.44 -6.84 -1.99
N THR A 12 -0.40 -7.22 -1.25
CA THR A 12 0.56 -6.27 -0.66
C THR A 12 1.36 -5.55 -1.74
N GLU A 13 1.88 -6.27 -2.75
CA GLU A 13 2.64 -5.69 -3.87
C GLU A 13 1.81 -4.70 -4.68
N GLN A 14 0.53 -5.02 -4.93
CA GLN A 14 -0.37 -4.10 -5.61
C GLN A 14 -0.58 -2.82 -4.79
N ALA A 15 -0.90 -2.96 -3.50
CA ALA A 15 -1.13 -1.81 -2.63
C ALA A 15 0.14 -0.94 -2.48
N PHE A 16 1.31 -1.57 -2.43
CA PHE A 16 2.60 -0.87 -2.46
C PHE A 16 2.76 0.00 -3.70
N GLY A 17 2.51 -0.54 -4.89
CA GLY A 17 2.58 0.23 -6.13
C GLY A 17 1.60 1.42 -6.14
N GLU A 18 0.40 1.22 -5.62
CA GLU A 18 -0.61 2.27 -5.48
C GLU A 18 -0.14 3.39 -4.53
N GLY A 19 0.43 3.04 -3.37
CA GLY A 19 0.97 4.03 -2.43
C GLY A 19 2.15 4.81 -2.96
N TYR A 20 3.08 4.12 -3.64
CA TYR A 20 4.23 4.74 -4.30
C TYR A 20 3.78 5.76 -5.36
N GLN A 21 2.77 5.42 -6.15
CA GLN A 21 2.21 6.33 -7.15
C GLN A 21 1.42 7.47 -6.49
N ALA A 22 0.68 7.20 -5.41
CA ALA A 22 -0.06 8.22 -4.69
C ALA A 22 0.85 9.33 -4.14
N PHE A 23 2.04 8.99 -3.64
CA PHE A 23 3.04 10.01 -3.28
C PHE A 23 3.43 10.87 -4.50
N LYS A 24 3.70 10.24 -5.65
CA LYS A 24 4.06 10.98 -6.89
C LYS A 24 2.94 11.92 -7.33
N ASP A 25 1.70 11.55 -7.05
CA ASP A 25 0.50 12.33 -7.37
C ASP A 25 0.17 13.38 -6.28
N GLY A 26 0.93 13.43 -5.19
CA GLY A 26 0.77 14.41 -4.11
C GLY A 26 -0.36 14.09 -3.11
N VAL A 27 -0.81 12.83 -3.08
CA VAL A 27 -1.85 12.36 -2.15
C VAL A 27 -1.27 12.26 -0.73
N SER A 28 -2.02 12.72 0.28
CA SER A 28 -1.63 12.61 1.68
C SER A 28 -1.71 11.17 2.19
N LEU A 29 -0.91 10.83 3.20
CA LEU A 29 -1.05 9.54 3.91
C LEU A 29 -2.46 9.35 4.51
N ASP A 30 -3.09 10.44 4.94
CA ASP A 30 -4.44 10.44 5.53
C ASP A 30 -5.52 10.03 4.51
N ASP A 31 -5.23 10.20 3.22
CA ASP A 31 -6.13 9.86 2.10
C ASP A 31 -5.92 8.41 1.62
N ASN A 32 -5.27 7.56 2.42
CA ASN A 32 -5.12 6.15 2.11
C ASN A 32 -6.52 5.50 1.90
N PRO A 33 -6.80 4.92 0.72
CA PRO A 33 -8.12 4.38 0.38
C PRO A 33 -8.52 3.16 1.23
N TYR A 34 -7.56 2.56 1.94
CA TYR A 34 -7.75 1.38 2.78
C TYR A 34 -7.91 1.71 4.28
N SER A 35 -7.88 2.99 4.67
CA SER A 35 -7.94 3.44 6.07
C SER A 35 -9.19 2.96 6.83
N GLN A 36 -10.31 2.74 6.14
CA GLN A 36 -11.58 2.29 6.73
C GLN A 36 -11.82 0.78 6.60
N ALA A 37 -10.86 0.03 6.05
CA ALA A 37 -11.06 -1.38 5.77
C ALA A 37 -10.97 -2.21 7.06
N ARG A 38 -12.05 -2.97 7.37
CA ARG A 38 -12.14 -3.79 8.60
C ARG A 38 -11.73 -5.25 8.41
N SER A 39 -11.44 -5.67 7.18
CA SER A 39 -11.03 -7.05 6.88
C SER A 39 -9.52 -7.22 7.00
N ALA A 40 -9.05 -8.44 7.25
CA ALA A 40 -7.61 -8.74 7.26
C ALA A 40 -6.94 -8.35 5.93
N ILE A 41 -7.61 -8.61 4.80
CA ILE A 41 -7.17 -8.19 3.47
C ILE A 41 -7.05 -6.65 3.38
N GLY A 42 -8.03 -5.94 3.95
CA GLY A 42 -8.01 -4.48 4.04
C GLY A 42 -6.82 -3.95 4.81
N ALA A 43 -6.53 -4.54 5.98
CA ALA A 43 -5.37 -4.20 6.78
C ALA A 43 -4.04 -4.47 6.05
N THR A 44 -3.94 -5.59 5.31
CA THR A 44 -2.79 -5.88 4.45
C THR A 44 -2.59 -4.82 3.38
N LYS A 45 -3.66 -4.40 2.70
CA LYS A 45 -3.59 -3.33 1.69
C LYS A 45 -3.20 -1.98 2.30
N TYR A 46 -3.76 -1.66 3.46
CA TYR A 46 -3.42 -0.44 4.20
C TYR A 46 -1.92 -0.37 4.49
N ALA A 47 -1.34 -1.46 5.02
CA ALA A 47 0.09 -1.55 5.29
C ALA A 47 0.93 -1.43 4.02
N GLY A 48 0.62 -2.23 2.99
CA GLY A 48 1.35 -2.18 1.72
C GLY A 48 1.33 -0.80 1.07
N TRP A 49 0.19 -0.12 1.08
CA TRP A 49 0.07 1.25 0.55
C TRP A 49 0.93 2.25 1.32
N ILE A 50 0.94 2.19 2.65
CA ILE A 50 1.80 3.07 3.47
C ILE A 50 3.27 2.82 3.17
N ASP A 51 3.69 1.56 3.06
CA ASP A 51 5.07 1.21 2.76
C ASP A 51 5.51 1.78 1.40
N GLY A 52 4.65 1.68 0.38
CA GLY A 52 4.91 2.24 -0.94
C GLY A 52 5.02 3.76 -0.94
N TRP A 53 4.10 4.44 -0.24
CA TRP A 53 4.11 5.89 -0.10
C TRP A 53 5.40 6.36 0.59
N ASN A 54 5.77 5.73 1.72
CA ASN A 54 6.97 6.06 2.49
C ASN A 54 8.26 5.77 1.72
N ALA A 55 8.31 4.69 0.94
CA ALA A 55 9.46 4.39 0.09
C ALA A 55 9.73 5.53 -0.89
N ARG A 56 8.71 6.00 -1.60
CA ARG A 56 8.87 7.14 -2.52
C ARG A 56 9.23 8.43 -1.80
N ALA A 57 8.61 8.68 -0.64
CA ALA A 57 8.92 9.85 0.18
C ALA A 57 10.39 9.89 0.58
N THR A 58 10.95 8.74 0.96
CA THR A 58 12.35 8.58 1.33
C THR A 58 13.28 8.81 0.15
N GLU A 59 13.01 8.19 -1.00
CA GLU A 59 13.77 8.42 -2.25
C GLU A 59 13.76 9.88 -2.75
N LYS A 60 12.79 10.68 -2.32
CA LYS A 60 12.69 12.12 -2.66
C LYS A 60 13.44 13.02 -1.67
N ALA A 61 13.77 12.51 -0.49
CA ALA A 61 14.50 13.23 0.55
C ALA A 61 16.03 13.12 0.39
N GLU A 62 16.51 12.16 -0.40
CA GLU A 62 17.92 12.00 -0.83
C GLU A 62 18.24 12.81 -2.09
#